data_AF-A0A926KJ00-F1
#
_entry.id   AF-A0A926KJ00-F1
#
_cell.length_a   1.000
_cell.length_b   1.000
_cell.length_c   1.000
_cell.angle_alpha   90.00
_cell.angle_beta   90.00
_cell.angle_gamma   90.00
#
_symmetry.space_group_name_H-M   'P 1'
#
loop_
_entity.id
_entity.type
_entity.pdbx_description
1 polymer ?
#
loop_
_entity_poly.entity_id
_entity_poly.type
_entity_poly.pdbx_seq_one_letter_code
_entity_poly.pdbx_strand_id
1 'polypeptide(L)'
;MQSKRKEIFSLLRMISKHAKRVLAVSLIVTLVLPVTVPVQSGTVYAEANQTAGYYMDKIVFGNTESEQEHNFEGDFTNVISGGLGESARVSLPRIPEDIQGGELTFTMNVDPVAQNYFTLKFWGDDASSYKSIVYINGEQIGYRRNGDYEAINIGISKGLPNRFYYNTIMLPLEATQGQETVQIIVRTFSGDFGGKVNMLSRGYYNAYTHTQSYLNVNGETQGVKFQDENSLLRADITDSDKQAIIDGYTQSQIKLFNDHSATVDRSAGAKLSIVRYEDDLRFYANALHYDWSPAKTPELKKAALERIFKVIDNHVKDYYGNTRIVTRGGHQGDWGGYYGALGEAFCVPGFARSTLYHGGRRR
;
A
#
# COMPACT_ATOMS: atom_id res chain seq x y z
N MET A 1 27.08 -45.52 72.92
CA MET A 1 26.25 -45.01 71.80
C MET A 1 26.04 -43.48 71.79
N GLN A 2 26.49 -42.71 72.79
CA GLN A 2 26.39 -41.23 72.80
C GLN A 2 27.63 -40.49 72.22
N SER A 3 28.81 -41.12 72.16
CA SER A 3 30.03 -40.46 71.65
C SER A 3 30.01 -40.25 70.12
N LYS A 4 29.65 -41.29 69.34
CA LYS A 4 29.59 -41.21 67.87
C LYS A 4 28.54 -40.23 67.31
N ARG A 5 27.47 -39.93 68.06
CA ARG A 5 26.44 -38.94 67.63
C ARG A 5 26.93 -37.49 67.77
N LYS A 6 27.80 -37.18 68.73
CA LYS A 6 28.37 -35.83 68.89
C LYS A 6 29.39 -35.51 67.79
N GLU A 7 30.18 -36.49 67.35
CA GLU A 7 31.14 -36.30 66.25
C GLU A 7 30.46 -36.05 64.90
N ILE A 8 29.37 -36.76 64.60
CA ILE A 8 28.62 -36.58 63.34
C ILE A 8 27.94 -35.20 63.31
N PHE A 9 27.37 -34.73 64.43
CA PHE A 9 26.77 -33.39 64.51
C PHE A 9 27.81 -32.26 64.47
N SER A 10 29.03 -32.49 64.98
CA SER A 10 30.16 -31.56 64.88
C SER A 10 30.63 -31.41 63.43
N LEU A 11 30.76 -32.54 62.71
CA LEU A 11 31.19 -32.58 61.31
C LEU A 11 30.20 -31.85 60.38
N LEU A 12 28.90 -32.08 60.56
CA LEU A 12 27.84 -31.43 59.78
C LEU A 12 27.74 -29.91 60.04
N ARG A 13 28.00 -29.45 61.27
CA ARG A 13 28.09 -28.01 61.58
C ARG A 13 29.33 -27.35 60.97
N MET A 14 30.43 -28.09 60.83
CA MET A 14 31.68 -27.57 60.25
C MET A 14 31.57 -27.41 58.72
N ILE A 15 30.90 -28.35 58.04
CA ILE A 15 30.65 -28.33 56.58
C ILE A 15 29.69 -27.20 56.19
N SER A 16 28.65 -26.95 57.00
CA SER A 16 27.69 -25.84 56.80
C SER A 16 28.32 -24.44 56.91
N LYS A 17 29.32 -24.27 57.79
CA LYS A 17 30.00 -22.97 58.00
C LYS A 17 31.02 -22.64 56.91
N HIS A 18 31.63 -23.67 56.29
CA HIS A 18 32.57 -23.49 55.18
C HIS A 18 31.84 -23.31 53.85
N ALA A 19 30.72 -24.02 53.61
CA ALA A 19 29.90 -23.83 52.40
C ALA A 19 29.34 -22.40 52.29
N LYS A 20 28.91 -21.80 53.41
CA LYS A 20 28.41 -20.41 53.42
C LYS A 20 29.50 -19.35 53.23
N ARG A 21 30.75 -19.63 53.62
CA ARG A 21 31.89 -18.71 53.38
C ARG A 21 32.45 -18.82 51.96
N VAL A 22 32.41 -20.01 51.35
CA VAL A 22 32.81 -20.19 49.94
C VAL A 22 31.76 -19.58 49.00
N LEU A 23 30.46 -19.72 49.28
CA LEU A 23 29.42 -19.09 48.45
C LEU A 23 29.42 -17.55 48.54
N ALA A 24 29.75 -16.98 49.70
CA ALA A 24 29.77 -15.52 49.90
C ALA A 24 31.01 -14.84 49.27
N VAL A 25 32.14 -15.54 49.16
CA VAL A 25 33.35 -15.02 48.51
C VAL A 25 33.26 -15.13 46.98
N SER A 26 32.62 -16.17 46.44
CA SER A 26 32.42 -16.31 44.99
C SER A 26 31.40 -15.31 44.41
N LEU A 27 30.45 -14.82 45.21
CA LEU A 27 29.46 -13.83 44.77
C LEU A 27 29.98 -12.37 44.78
N ILE A 28 31.07 -12.08 45.52
CA ILE A 28 31.65 -10.73 45.60
C ILE A 28 32.81 -10.54 44.61
N VAL A 29 33.51 -11.61 44.22
CA VAL A 29 34.57 -11.54 43.18
C VAL A 29 34.00 -11.46 41.76
N THR A 30 32.74 -11.84 41.53
CA THR A 30 32.08 -11.78 40.22
C THR A 30 31.39 -10.44 39.91
N LEU A 31 31.26 -9.53 40.88
CA LEU A 31 30.53 -8.26 40.71
C LEU A 31 31.42 -7.01 40.62
N VAL A 32 32.76 -7.12 40.73
CA VAL A 32 33.67 -5.95 40.75
C VAL A 32 34.95 -6.12 39.91
N LEU A 33 34.92 -6.88 38.82
CA LEU A 33 36.00 -6.86 37.83
C LEU A 33 35.53 -6.18 36.54
N PRO A 34 35.91 -4.91 36.29
CA PRO A 34 35.81 -4.35 34.94
C PRO A 34 36.89 -5.05 34.11
N VAL A 35 36.49 -6.04 33.32
CA VAL A 35 37.35 -6.60 32.27
C VAL A 35 37.41 -5.56 31.16
N THR A 36 38.33 -4.61 31.29
CA THR A 36 38.81 -3.79 30.17
C THR A 36 39.73 -4.67 29.33
N VAL A 37 39.16 -5.57 28.55
CA VAL A 37 39.81 -6.11 27.36
C VAL A 37 39.34 -5.22 26.23
N PRO A 38 40.23 -4.56 25.46
CA PRO A 38 39.81 -3.96 24.22
C PRO A 38 39.28 -5.10 23.36
N VAL A 39 37.95 -5.15 23.16
CA VAL A 39 37.35 -5.92 22.09
C VAL A 39 37.86 -5.23 20.82
N GLN A 40 39.00 -5.70 20.34
CA GLN A 40 39.47 -5.40 19.02
C GLN A 40 38.36 -5.90 18.12
N SER A 41 37.63 -4.97 17.50
CA SER A 41 36.63 -5.25 16.48
C SER A 41 37.35 -5.85 15.27
N GLY A 42 37.79 -7.10 15.41
CA GLY A 42 38.09 -7.94 14.28
C GLY A 42 36.75 -8.20 13.63
N THR A 43 36.51 -7.53 12.51
CA THR A 43 35.50 -7.98 11.55
C THR A 43 35.81 -9.44 11.27
N VAL A 44 35.03 -10.34 11.87
CA VAL A 44 35.02 -11.74 11.46
C VAL A 44 34.29 -11.73 10.12
N TYR A 45 35.05 -11.53 9.05
CA TYR A 45 34.55 -11.85 7.73
C TYR A 45 34.36 -13.35 7.74
N ALA A 46 33.10 -13.80 7.67
CA ALA A 46 32.82 -15.14 7.18
C ALA A 46 33.61 -15.28 5.87
N GLU A 47 34.44 -16.31 5.74
CA GLU A 47 35.05 -16.63 4.46
C GLU A 47 33.91 -16.73 3.45
N ALA A 48 33.93 -15.83 2.47
CA ALA A 48 33.00 -15.86 1.36
C ALA A 48 33.25 -17.17 0.63
N ASN A 49 32.43 -18.17 0.92
CA ASN A 49 32.39 -19.41 0.18
C ASN A 49 31.94 -19.03 -1.24
N GLN A 50 32.91 -18.81 -2.13
CA GLN A 50 32.69 -18.49 -3.53
C GLN A 50 32.22 -19.76 -4.26
N THR A 51 30.99 -20.14 -3.97
CA THR A 51 30.14 -20.92 -4.88
C THR A 51 29.02 -19.97 -5.27
N ALA A 52 28.72 -19.85 -6.56
CA ALA A 52 27.63 -19.04 -7.09
C ALA A 52 26.32 -19.28 -6.29
N GLY A 53 26.06 -18.45 -5.28
CA GLY A 53 25.02 -18.64 -4.27
C GLY A 53 23.89 -17.66 -4.47
N TYR A 54 23.07 -17.99 -5.46
CA TYR A 54 21.87 -17.31 -5.92
C TYR A 54 20.73 -17.87 -5.07
N TYR A 55 20.05 -17.05 -4.28
CA TYR A 55 18.93 -17.43 -3.39
C TYR A 55 19.21 -18.56 -2.38
N MET A 56 18.42 -18.63 -1.30
CA MET A 56 18.47 -19.71 -0.29
C MET A 56 17.65 -20.90 -0.76
N ASP A 57 16.46 -20.62 -1.30
CA ASP A 57 15.53 -21.64 -1.77
C ASP A 57 14.75 -21.16 -2.99
N LYS A 58 14.22 -22.10 -3.77
CA LYS A 58 13.46 -21.82 -4.99
C LYS A 58 12.45 -22.91 -5.31
N ILE A 59 11.20 -22.49 -5.44
CA ILE A 59 10.13 -23.28 -6.03
C ILE A 59 9.83 -22.82 -7.47
N VAL A 60 9.66 -23.78 -8.38
CA VAL A 60 9.21 -23.57 -9.77
C VAL A 60 7.77 -24.06 -9.89
N PHE A 61 6.82 -23.14 -10.02
CA PHE A 61 5.40 -23.48 -10.11
C PHE A 61 5.08 -24.16 -11.44
N GLY A 62 4.22 -25.17 -11.38
CA GLY A 62 3.89 -26.05 -12.50
C GLY A 62 4.98 -27.07 -12.86
N ASN A 63 6.05 -27.19 -12.06
CA ASN A 63 6.99 -28.30 -12.12
C ASN A 63 6.71 -29.27 -10.96
N THR A 64 6.31 -30.51 -11.27
CA THR A 64 5.88 -31.49 -10.26
C THR A 64 6.95 -31.85 -9.23
N GLU A 65 8.21 -31.99 -9.64
CA GLU A 65 9.31 -32.35 -8.74
C GLU A 65 9.60 -31.21 -7.76
N SER A 66 9.73 -29.99 -8.27
CA SER A 66 9.93 -28.80 -7.45
C SER A 66 8.74 -28.56 -6.52
N GLU A 67 7.51 -28.70 -6.99
CA GLU A 67 6.32 -28.56 -6.15
C GLU A 67 6.23 -29.62 -5.05
N GLN A 68 6.62 -30.87 -5.34
CA GLN A 68 6.64 -31.93 -4.35
C GLN A 68 7.70 -31.69 -3.27
N GLU A 69 8.90 -31.23 -3.65
CA GLU A 69 9.97 -30.88 -2.70
C GLU A 69 9.54 -29.82 -1.68
N HIS A 70 8.68 -28.89 -2.11
CA HIS A 70 8.18 -27.78 -1.30
C HIS A 70 6.81 -28.04 -0.66
N ASN A 71 6.32 -29.29 -0.67
CA ASN A 71 4.99 -29.66 -0.14
C ASN A 71 3.87 -28.75 -0.67
N PHE A 72 3.90 -28.45 -1.97
CA PHE A 72 2.98 -27.51 -2.57
C PHE A 72 1.53 -28.02 -2.55
N GLU A 73 0.62 -27.14 -2.14
CA GLU A 73 -0.84 -27.29 -2.22
C GLU A 73 -1.43 -26.11 -2.99
N GLY A 74 -2.31 -26.40 -3.95
CA GLY A 74 -2.78 -25.44 -4.94
C GLY A 74 -4.29 -25.38 -5.07
N ASP A 75 -4.99 -25.05 -4.00
CA ASP A 75 -6.45 -24.93 -3.99
C ASP A 75 -6.93 -23.89 -5.01
N PHE A 76 -7.82 -24.32 -5.91
CA PHE A 76 -8.32 -23.49 -7.02
C PHE A 76 -7.19 -22.88 -7.87
N THR A 77 -6.14 -23.65 -8.16
CA THR A 77 -5.09 -23.24 -9.09
C THR A 77 -5.01 -24.18 -10.29
N ASN A 78 -4.46 -23.69 -11.40
CA ASN A 78 -4.16 -24.51 -12.56
C ASN A 78 -2.76 -24.22 -13.09
N VAL A 79 -2.13 -25.22 -13.70
CA VAL A 79 -0.85 -25.07 -14.40
C VAL A 79 -1.10 -24.56 -15.82
N ILE A 80 -0.28 -23.63 -16.28
CA ILE A 80 -0.31 -23.09 -17.64
C ILE A 80 1.11 -23.07 -18.23
N SER A 81 1.20 -23.01 -19.56
CA SER A 81 2.41 -22.54 -20.24
C SER A 81 2.28 -21.03 -20.46
N GLY A 82 3.10 -20.27 -19.74
CA GLY A 82 3.05 -18.81 -19.68
C GLY A 82 4.07 -18.13 -20.60
N GLY A 83 4.58 -16.99 -20.16
CA GLY A 83 5.57 -16.19 -20.87
C GLY A 83 6.77 -17.01 -21.31
N LEU A 84 7.15 -16.87 -22.59
CA LEU A 84 8.25 -17.61 -23.23
C LEU A 84 8.15 -19.14 -23.10
N GLY A 85 6.95 -19.68 -22.86
CA GLY A 85 6.70 -21.11 -22.69
C GLY A 85 7.05 -21.64 -21.30
N GLU A 86 7.46 -20.80 -20.34
CA GLU A 86 7.74 -21.24 -18.97
C GLU A 86 6.47 -21.76 -18.28
N SER A 87 6.61 -22.79 -17.46
CA SER A 87 5.52 -23.29 -16.63
C SER A 87 5.19 -22.25 -15.56
N ALA A 88 3.89 -22.12 -15.25
CA ALA A 88 3.41 -21.24 -14.18
C ALA A 88 2.12 -21.80 -13.60
N ARG A 89 1.75 -21.32 -12.41
CA ARG A 89 0.40 -21.48 -11.87
C ARG A 89 -0.42 -20.20 -11.99
N VAL A 90 -1.71 -20.35 -12.22
CA VAL A 90 -2.71 -19.28 -12.11
C VAL A 90 -3.74 -19.64 -11.05
N SER A 91 -4.22 -18.64 -10.34
CA SER A 91 -5.40 -18.74 -9.48
C SER A 91 -6.66 -18.73 -10.34
N LEU A 92 -7.56 -19.67 -10.09
CA LEU A 92 -8.90 -19.74 -10.63
C LEU A 92 -9.89 -18.99 -9.71
N PRO A 93 -11.05 -18.57 -10.25
CA PRO A 93 -12.21 -18.21 -9.44
C PRO A 93 -12.64 -19.36 -8.52
N ARG A 94 -13.09 -19.03 -7.31
CA ARG A 94 -13.77 -19.99 -6.42
C ARG A 94 -15.19 -20.28 -6.91
N ILE A 95 -15.79 -21.35 -6.39
CA ILE A 95 -17.19 -21.71 -6.65
C ILE A 95 -17.93 -21.80 -5.30
N PRO A 96 -18.84 -20.86 -4.99
CA PRO A 96 -19.20 -19.68 -5.77
C PRO A 96 -18.06 -18.64 -5.84
N GLU A 97 -18.12 -17.74 -6.82
CA GLU A 97 -17.17 -16.63 -6.94
C GLU A 97 -17.19 -15.75 -5.69
N ASP A 98 -16.01 -15.37 -5.23
CA ASP A 98 -15.80 -14.59 -4.03
C ASP A 98 -14.79 -13.46 -4.28
N ILE A 99 -14.57 -12.59 -3.30
CA ILE A 99 -13.50 -11.59 -3.30
C ILE A 99 -12.10 -12.22 -3.42
N GLN A 100 -12.03 -13.53 -3.23
CA GLN A 100 -10.82 -14.32 -3.20
C GLN A 100 -10.83 -15.38 -4.31
N GLY A 101 -9.67 -15.58 -4.94
CA GLY A 101 -9.40 -16.71 -5.82
C GLY A 101 -8.71 -17.87 -5.09
N GLY A 102 -8.02 -18.68 -5.88
CA GLY A 102 -7.14 -19.73 -5.41
C GLY A 102 -5.87 -19.26 -4.71
N GLU A 103 -5.23 -20.23 -4.08
CA GLU A 103 -4.09 -20.08 -3.19
C GLU A 103 -2.97 -21.02 -3.57
N LEU A 104 -1.74 -20.55 -3.39
CA LEU A 104 -0.53 -21.32 -3.55
C LEU A 104 0.10 -21.43 -2.16
N THR A 105 0.02 -22.60 -1.55
CA THR A 105 0.60 -22.90 -0.24
C THR A 105 1.82 -23.80 -0.44
N PHE A 106 2.96 -23.45 0.15
CA PHE A 106 4.18 -24.22 0.04
C PHE A 106 5.14 -23.90 1.19
N THR A 107 6.10 -24.79 1.42
CA THR A 107 7.13 -24.65 2.45
C THR A 107 8.44 -24.23 1.79
N MET A 108 9.10 -23.20 2.32
CA MET A 108 10.41 -22.72 1.85
C MET A 108 11.41 -22.70 3.00
N ASN A 109 12.68 -22.95 2.69
CA ASN A 109 13.80 -22.75 3.60
C ASN A 109 14.05 -21.25 3.85
N VAL A 110 14.43 -20.90 5.07
CA VAL A 110 14.80 -19.53 5.49
C VAL A 110 16.03 -19.57 6.39
N ASP A 111 16.71 -18.44 6.51
CA ASP A 111 17.80 -18.29 7.48
C ASP A 111 17.23 -17.97 8.88
N PRO A 112 17.53 -18.76 9.93
CA PRO A 112 16.97 -18.55 11.27
C PRO A 112 17.54 -17.32 11.99
N VAL A 113 18.59 -16.69 11.47
CA VAL A 113 19.31 -15.60 12.13
C VAL A 113 19.25 -14.31 11.33
N ALA A 114 19.35 -14.40 10.01
CA ALA A 114 19.40 -13.24 9.13
C ALA A 114 18.00 -12.70 8.75
N GLN A 115 17.98 -11.46 8.25
CA GLN A 115 16.79 -10.94 7.59
C GLN A 115 16.51 -11.72 6.30
N ASN A 116 15.30 -12.24 6.17
CA ASN A 116 14.85 -12.96 4.98
C ASN A 116 14.00 -12.07 4.07
N TYR A 117 14.08 -12.32 2.77
CA TYR A 117 13.29 -11.71 1.71
C TYR A 117 12.58 -12.80 0.91
N PHE A 118 11.40 -12.48 0.41
CA PHE A 118 10.64 -13.32 -0.50
C PHE A 118 10.47 -12.62 -1.84
N THR A 119 10.80 -13.30 -2.93
CA THR A 119 10.66 -12.79 -4.29
C THR A 119 9.77 -13.68 -5.12
N LEU A 120 8.91 -13.08 -5.94
CA LEU A 120 8.03 -13.79 -6.88
C LEU A 120 8.25 -13.28 -8.30
N LYS A 121 8.44 -14.22 -9.23
CA LYS A 121 8.62 -13.99 -10.67
C LYS A 121 7.27 -13.94 -11.37
N PHE A 122 7.08 -12.92 -12.20
CA PHE A 122 5.88 -12.65 -12.98
C PHE A 122 6.20 -12.33 -14.44
N TRP A 123 5.25 -12.61 -15.34
CA TRP A 123 5.35 -12.19 -16.73
C TRP A 123 4.67 -10.84 -16.96
N GLY A 124 5.35 -9.95 -17.66
CA GLY A 124 4.91 -8.57 -17.79
C GLY A 124 3.84 -8.30 -18.84
N ASP A 125 3.54 -9.24 -19.76
CA ASP A 125 2.36 -9.16 -20.65
C ASP A 125 1.09 -9.75 -20.02
N ASP A 126 1.18 -10.35 -18.83
CA ASP A 126 0.00 -10.87 -18.16
C ASP A 126 -0.97 -9.71 -17.84
N ALA A 127 -2.24 -9.91 -18.21
CA ALA A 127 -3.31 -8.96 -17.96
C ALA A 127 -4.15 -9.43 -16.77
N SER A 128 -3.88 -8.89 -15.58
CA SER A 128 -4.68 -9.18 -14.39
C SER A 128 -4.70 -7.98 -13.45
N SER A 129 -5.91 -7.51 -13.13
CA SER A 129 -6.17 -6.49 -12.11
C SER A 129 -6.24 -7.06 -10.69
N TYR A 130 -6.10 -8.38 -10.54
CA TYR A 130 -6.11 -9.04 -9.23
C TYR A 130 -4.82 -8.79 -8.48
N LYS A 131 -4.96 -8.65 -7.17
CA LYS A 131 -3.84 -8.49 -6.24
C LYS A 131 -3.49 -9.82 -5.62
N SER A 132 -2.23 -10.00 -5.26
CA SER A 132 -1.78 -11.19 -4.54
C SER A 132 -1.15 -10.74 -3.23
N ILE A 133 -1.59 -11.35 -2.14
CA ILE A 133 -1.11 -11.07 -0.78
C ILE A 133 -0.40 -12.32 -0.27
N VAL A 134 0.73 -12.10 0.41
CA VAL A 134 1.51 -13.18 1.01
C VAL A 134 1.08 -13.34 2.46
N TYR A 135 1.01 -14.59 2.90
CA TYR A 135 0.89 -14.95 4.31
C TYR A 135 2.10 -15.82 4.67
N ILE A 136 2.59 -15.67 5.90
CA ILE A 136 3.63 -16.52 6.48
C ILE A 136 3.07 -17.15 7.76
N ASN A 137 3.16 -18.48 7.86
CA ASN A 137 2.66 -19.24 9.01
C ASN A 137 1.21 -18.88 9.42
N GLY A 138 0.35 -18.58 8.43
CA GLY A 138 -1.05 -18.21 8.62
C GLY A 138 -1.33 -16.71 8.81
N GLU A 139 -0.31 -15.86 8.93
CA GLU A 139 -0.46 -14.41 9.16
C GLU A 139 -0.17 -13.59 7.90
N GLN A 140 -1.00 -12.58 7.63
CA GLN A 140 -0.82 -11.71 6.46
C GLN A 140 0.43 -10.84 6.61
N ILE A 141 1.25 -10.77 5.57
CA ILE A 141 2.39 -9.85 5.52
C ILE A 141 2.14 -8.72 4.52
N GLY A 142 2.61 -7.52 4.88
CA GLY A 142 2.39 -6.31 4.10
C GLY A 142 0.96 -5.79 4.14
N TYR A 143 0.76 -4.70 3.41
CA TYR A 143 -0.50 -3.96 3.38
C TYR A 143 -1.28 -4.21 2.10
N ARG A 144 -2.60 -4.21 2.22
CA ARG A 144 -3.51 -4.29 1.05
C ARG A 144 -3.41 -3.04 0.15
N ARG A 145 -3.09 -1.88 0.75
CA ARG A 145 -2.97 -0.57 0.10
C ARG A 145 -2.01 0.34 0.90
N ASN A 146 -1.20 1.15 0.20
CA ASN A 146 -0.46 2.31 0.73
C ASN A 146 0.36 2.04 2.00
N GLY A 147 1.20 1.01 2.00
CA GLY A 147 2.08 0.69 3.12
C GLY A 147 3.53 0.52 2.67
N ASP A 148 4.46 0.46 3.63
CA ASP A 148 5.90 0.35 3.38
C ASP A 148 6.26 -0.88 2.54
N TYR A 149 5.49 -1.96 2.71
CA TYR A 149 5.49 -3.14 1.83
C TYR A 149 4.08 -3.37 1.32
N GLU A 150 3.87 -3.09 0.03
CA GLU A 150 2.60 -3.36 -0.66
C GLU A 150 2.44 -4.86 -0.96
N ALA A 151 1.29 -5.21 -1.53
CA ALA A 151 1.00 -6.55 -2.03
C ALA A 151 2.11 -7.06 -2.99
N ILE A 152 2.48 -8.36 -2.88
CA ILE A 152 3.50 -8.99 -3.77
C ILE A 152 3.12 -8.88 -5.25
N ASN A 153 1.84 -8.72 -5.54
CA ASN A 153 1.34 -8.28 -6.83
C ASN A 153 0.24 -7.24 -6.61
N ILE A 154 0.42 -6.06 -7.18
CA ILE A 154 -0.51 -4.93 -7.04
C ILE A 154 -1.62 -4.88 -8.10
N GLY A 155 -1.64 -5.81 -9.06
CA GLY A 155 -2.72 -5.95 -10.04
C GLY A 155 -2.64 -4.95 -11.20
N ILE A 156 -1.56 -5.00 -11.99
CA ILE A 156 -1.36 -4.16 -13.18
C ILE A 156 -1.58 -4.97 -14.47
N SER A 157 -2.31 -4.43 -15.44
CA SER A 157 -2.40 -5.06 -16.76
C SER A 157 -1.21 -4.66 -17.63
N LYS A 158 -0.46 -5.64 -18.15
CA LYS A 158 0.62 -5.44 -19.12
C LYS A 158 1.68 -4.40 -18.71
N GLY A 159 2.05 -4.40 -17.43
CA GLY A 159 2.89 -3.35 -16.85
C GLY A 159 4.32 -3.32 -17.39
N LEU A 160 4.88 -4.47 -17.79
CA LEU A 160 6.26 -4.59 -18.25
C LEU A 160 6.37 -5.52 -19.47
N PRO A 161 5.85 -5.13 -20.64
CA PRO A 161 5.69 -6.02 -21.79
C PRO A 161 6.96 -6.77 -22.21
N ASN A 162 6.78 -8.00 -22.72
CA ASN A 162 7.82 -8.87 -23.27
C ASN A 162 8.97 -9.25 -22.31
N ARG A 163 8.80 -9.10 -20.99
CA ARG A 163 9.81 -9.50 -20.01
C ARG A 163 9.23 -10.03 -18.71
N PHE A 164 10.04 -10.86 -18.05
CA PHE A 164 9.83 -11.19 -16.65
C PHE A 164 10.19 -10.01 -15.76
N TYR A 165 9.51 -9.93 -14.62
CA TYR A 165 9.88 -9.04 -13.54
C TYR A 165 9.71 -9.76 -12.20
N TYR A 166 10.43 -9.27 -11.20
CA TYR A 166 10.56 -9.90 -9.90
C TYR A 166 10.13 -8.89 -8.86
N ASN A 167 9.12 -9.22 -8.06
CA ASN A 167 8.72 -8.38 -6.94
C ASN A 167 9.24 -8.99 -5.65
N THR A 168 9.84 -8.18 -4.79
CA THR A 168 10.50 -8.62 -3.56
C THR A 168 9.89 -7.91 -2.36
N ILE A 169 9.55 -8.68 -1.34
CA ILE A 169 9.10 -8.17 -0.05
C ILE A 169 10.03 -8.71 1.05
N MET A 170 10.11 -7.96 2.14
CA MET A 170 10.80 -8.43 3.34
C MET A 170 9.86 -9.32 4.16
N LEU A 171 10.37 -10.47 4.61
CA LEU A 171 9.64 -11.32 5.54
C LEU A 171 9.82 -10.76 6.97
N PRO A 172 8.76 -10.69 7.80
CA PRO A 172 8.92 -10.28 9.19
C PRO A 172 9.95 -11.15 9.91
N LEU A 173 10.86 -10.51 10.65
CA LEU A 173 11.90 -11.22 11.38
C LEU A 173 11.28 -12.16 12.42
N GLU A 174 10.20 -11.73 13.07
CA GLU A 174 9.46 -12.49 14.07
C GLU A 174 8.89 -13.81 13.53
N ALA A 175 8.64 -13.88 12.21
CA ALA A 175 8.11 -15.07 11.55
C ALA A 175 9.20 -16.04 11.07
N THR A 176 10.46 -15.60 11.01
CA THR A 176 11.59 -16.40 10.46
C THR A 176 12.68 -16.67 11.48
N GLN A 177 12.81 -15.87 12.54
CA GLN A 177 13.83 -16.04 13.56
C GLN A 177 13.70 -17.39 14.28
N GLY A 178 14.79 -18.15 14.31
CA GLY A 178 14.85 -19.49 14.88
C GLY A 178 14.16 -20.57 14.06
N GLN A 179 13.66 -20.24 12.86
CA GLN A 179 13.03 -21.19 11.93
C GLN A 179 13.99 -21.53 10.79
N GLU A 180 14.07 -22.80 10.41
CA GLU A 180 14.79 -23.23 9.21
C GLU A 180 13.87 -23.28 7.98
N THR A 181 12.56 -23.44 8.20
CA THR A 181 11.54 -23.45 7.16
C THR A 181 10.31 -22.67 7.61
N VAL A 182 9.57 -22.13 6.64
CA VAL A 182 8.29 -21.45 6.88
C VAL A 182 7.27 -21.86 5.83
N GLN A 183 6.00 -21.87 6.22
CA GLN A 183 4.90 -21.99 5.26
C GLN A 183 4.58 -20.61 4.68
N ILE A 184 4.53 -20.53 3.35
CA ILE A 184 4.14 -19.35 2.60
C ILE A 184 2.85 -19.64 1.86
N ILE A 185 1.91 -18.70 1.92
CA ILE A 185 0.68 -18.72 1.12
C ILE A 185 0.65 -17.48 0.24
N VAL A 186 0.54 -17.65 -1.07
CA VAL A 186 0.23 -16.57 -2.01
C VAL A 186 -1.25 -16.66 -2.36
N ARG A 187 -2.04 -15.68 -1.88
CA ARG A 187 -3.49 -15.64 -2.04
C ARG A 187 -3.92 -14.54 -2.98
N THR A 188 -4.76 -14.88 -3.96
CA THR A 188 -5.29 -13.93 -4.94
C THR A 188 -6.58 -13.27 -4.44
N PHE A 189 -6.68 -11.95 -4.59
CA PHE A 189 -7.85 -11.14 -4.26
C PHE A 189 -8.27 -10.24 -5.41
N SER A 190 -9.53 -9.79 -5.39
CA SER A 190 -9.99 -8.68 -6.22
C SER A 190 -9.14 -7.43 -5.99
N GLY A 191 -8.91 -6.66 -7.06
CA GLY A 191 -7.98 -5.50 -7.00
C GLY A 191 -8.41 -4.41 -6.03
N ASP A 192 -9.71 -4.28 -5.80
CA ASP A 192 -10.32 -3.35 -4.85
C ASP A 192 -10.61 -3.97 -3.47
N PHE A 193 -10.47 -5.29 -3.31
CA PHE A 193 -10.89 -6.07 -2.14
C PHE A 193 -12.39 -6.00 -1.83
N GLY A 194 -13.22 -5.67 -2.82
CA GLY A 194 -14.68 -5.60 -2.69
C GLY A 194 -15.43 -6.30 -3.83
N GLY A 195 -14.86 -6.28 -5.04
CA GLY A 195 -15.35 -7.05 -6.19
C GLY A 195 -14.99 -8.53 -6.09
N LYS A 196 -15.43 -9.32 -7.07
CA LYS A 196 -15.17 -10.75 -7.15
C LYS A 196 -13.95 -11.07 -8.03
N VAL A 197 -13.27 -12.16 -7.73
CA VAL A 197 -12.35 -12.83 -8.65
C VAL A 197 -13.18 -13.75 -9.54
N ASN A 198 -13.32 -13.36 -10.81
CA ASN A 198 -14.16 -14.06 -11.81
C ASN A 198 -13.41 -14.45 -13.09
N MET A 199 -12.08 -14.28 -13.09
CA MET A 199 -11.19 -14.66 -14.17
C MET A 199 -9.90 -15.25 -13.58
N LEU A 200 -9.04 -15.79 -14.45
CA LEU A 200 -7.71 -16.24 -14.06
C LEU A 200 -6.86 -15.08 -13.55
N SER A 201 -5.99 -15.35 -12.58
CA SER A 201 -4.90 -14.43 -12.23
C SER A 201 -3.82 -14.38 -13.31
N ARG A 202 -2.85 -13.47 -13.13
CA ARG A 202 -1.55 -13.59 -13.79
C ARG A 202 -0.84 -14.89 -13.39
N GLY A 203 0.16 -15.30 -14.17
CA GLY A 203 1.00 -16.44 -13.86
C GLY A 203 1.94 -16.15 -12.68
N TYR A 204 2.03 -17.11 -11.78
CA TYR A 204 3.05 -17.24 -10.74
C TYR A 204 4.09 -18.25 -11.25
N TYR A 205 5.32 -17.81 -11.50
CA TYR A 205 6.34 -18.63 -12.18
C TYR A 205 7.28 -19.30 -11.19
N ASN A 206 8.10 -18.49 -10.50
CA ASN A 206 9.06 -18.98 -9.51
C ASN A 206 8.97 -18.13 -8.24
N ALA A 207 9.14 -18.76 -7.08
CA ALA A 207 9.28 -18.08 -5.81
C ALA A 207 10.65 -18.37 -5.19
N TYR A 208 11.21 -17.40 -4.48
CA TYR A 208 12.54 -17.47 -3.91
C TYR A 208 12.54 -16.94 -2.48
N THR A 209 13.30 -17.57 -1.61
CA THR A 209 13.74 -16.96 -0.34
C THR A 209 15.22 -16.65 -0.41
N HIS A 210 15.65 -15.56 0.21
CA HIS A 210 17.06 -15.15 0.20
C HIS A 210 17.34 -14.11 1.31
N THR A 211 18.61 -13.90 1.64
CA THR A 211 19.03 -13.03 2.77
C THR A 211 19.61 -11.69 2.35
N GLN A 212 19.66 -11.40 1.04
CA GLN A 212 20.17 -10.15 0.50
C GLN A 212 19.02 -9.33 -0.08
N SER A 213 19.09 -8.01 -0.08
CA SER A 213 18.03 -7.22 -0.75
C SER A 213 18.04 -7.37 -2.28
N TYR A 214 19.08 -8.01 -2.84
CA TYR A 214 19.26 -8.27 -4.26
C TYR A 214 19.11 -9.76 -4.58
N LEU A 215 18.16 -10.09 -5.46
CA LEU A 215 18.05 -11.42 -6.05
C LEU A 215 18.91 -11.50 -7.31
N ASN A 216 19.82 -12.47 -7.34
CA ASN A 216 20.58 -12.80 -8.53
C ASN A 216 19.81 -13.81 -9.39
N VAL A 217 19.60 -13.49 -10.67
CA VAL A 217 18.80 -14.29 -11.62
C VAL A 217 19.55 -14.60 -12.93
N ASN A 218 20.88 -14.46 -12.93
CA ASN A 218 21.68 -14.82 -14.11
C ASN A 218 21.45 -16.28 -14.47
N GLY A 219 21.30 -16.55 -15.76
CA GLY A 219 21.03 -17.89 -16.29
C GLY A 219 19.55 -18.26 -16.38
N GLU A 220 18.65 -17.51 -15.74
CA GLU A 220 17.22 -17.69 -15.96
C GLU A 220 16.78 -17.11 -17.31
N THR A 221 15.74 -17.69 -17.91
CA THR A 221 15.10 -17.10 -19.08
C THR A 221 14.63 -15.69 -18.73
N GLN A 222 15.13 -14.74 -19.50
CA GLN A 222 14.67 -13.36 -19.48
C GLN A 222 13.98 -13.07 -20.80
N GLY A 223 12.99 -12.20 -20.74
CA GLY A 223 12.44 -11.64 -21.97
C GLY A 223 13.34 -10.57 -22.56
N VAL A 224 12.82 -9.87 -23.56
CA VAL A 224 13.59 -8.89 -24.31
C VAL A 224 13.39 -7.49 -23.73
N LYS A 225 14.47 -6.71 -23.69
CA LYS A 225 14.32 -5.27 -23.52
C LYS A 225 13.52 -4.74 -24.69
N PHE A 226 12.60 -3.85 -24.37
CA PHE A 226 11.78 -3.17 -25.35
C PHE A 226 12.67 -2.39 -26.34
N GLN A 227 12.42 -2.53 -27.64
CA GLN A 227 13.30 -2.02 -28.70
C GLN A 227 12.76 -0.74 -29.38
N ASP A 228 11.43 -0.51 -29.37
CA ASP A 228 10.81 0.62 -30.08
C ASP A 228 9.83 1.38 -29.18
N GLU A 229 10.34 2.39 -28.48
CA GLU A 229 9.58 3.26 -27.57
C GLU A 229 8.27 3.80 -28.16
N ASN A 230 8.19 4.00 -29.49
CA ASN A 230 6.98 4.50 -30.15
C ASN A 230 5.80 3.53 -30.06
N SER A 231 6.07 2.24 -29.91
CA SER A 231 5.02 1.22 -29.76
C SER A 231 4.41 1.15 -28.35
N LEU A 232 4.96 1.88 -27.35
CA LEU A 232 4.30 2.10 -26.04
C LEU A 232 3.32 3.27 -26.08
N LEU A 233 3.50 4.19 -27.03
CA LEU A 233 2.59 5.31 -27.15
C LEU A 233 1.26 4.77 -27.65
N ARG A 234 0.19 5.08 -26.92
CA ARG A 234 -1.16 4.87 -27.44
C ARG A 234 -1.24 5.56 -28.80
N ALA A 235 -1.72 4.84 -29.80
CA ALA A 235 -1.95 5.41 -31.13
C ALA A 235 -2.72 6.72 -30.98
N ASP A 236 -2.21 7.78 -31.62
CA ASP A 236 -2.90 9.06 -31.57
C ASP A 236 -4.28 8.91 -32.22
N ILE A 237 -5.25 9.61 -31.66
CA ILE A 237 -6.60 9.66 -32.21
C ILE A 237 -6.72 10.87 -33.14
N THR A 238 -7.71 10.88 -34.02
CA THR A 238 -7.89 12.01 -34.93
C THR A 238 -8.21 13.28 -34.16
N ASP A 239 -7.89 14.46 -34.71
CA ASP A 239 -8.24 15.72 -34.07
C ASP A 239 -9.75 15.89 -33.89
N SER A 240 -10.55 15.28 -34.79
CA SER A 240 -12.01 15.20 -34.64
C SER A 240 -12.42 14.39 -33.41
N ASP A 241 -11.77 13.25 -33.16
CA ASP A 241 -12.06 12.42 -31.97
C ASP A 241 -11.61 13.12 -30.69
N LYS A 242 -10.46 13.81 -30.70
CA LYS A 242 -10.01 14.63 -29.57
C LYS A 242 -11.04 15.71 -29.26
N GLN A 243 -11.53 16.41 -30.28
CA GLN A 243 -12.53 17.45 -30.12
C GLN A 243 -13.85 16.88 -29.60
N ALA A 244 -14.29 15.71 -30.08
CA ALA A 244 -15.50 15.06 -29.56
C ALA A 244 -15.40 14.72 -28.06
N ILE A 245 -14.22 14.31 -27.58
CA ILE A 245 -13.98 14.08 -26.14
C ILE A 245 -14.07 15.40 -25.36
N ILE A 246 -13.44 16.47 -25.85
CA ILE A 246 -13.48 17.80 -25.24
C ILE A 246 -14.91 18.34 -25.19
N ASP A 247 -15.66 18.18 -26.28
CA ASP A 247 -17.05 18.62 -26.38
C ASP A 247 -17.93 17.83 -25.41
N GLY A 248 -17.76 16.50 -25.35
CA GLY A 248 -18.46 15.64 -24.39
C GLY A 248 -18.19 16.04 -22.93
N TYR A 249 -16.94 16.31 -22.58
CA TYR A 249 -16.58 16.83 -21.27
C TYR A 249 -17.22 18.19 -21.01
N THR A 250 -17.14 19.12 -21.97
CA THR A 250 -17.75 20.46 -21.86
C THR A 250 -19.26 20.37 -21.65
N GLN A 251 -19.96 19.49 -22.37
CA GLN A 251 -21.40 19.26 -22.19
C GLN A 251 -21.72 18.73 -20.79
N SER A 252 -20.88 17.86 -20.22
CA SER A 252 -21.05 17.40 -18.84
C SER A 252 -20.94 18.55 -17.82
N GLN A 253 -20.02 19.49 -18.03
CA GLN A 253 -19.86 20.66 -17.16
C GLN A 253 -21.04 21.63 -17.29
N ILE A 254 -21.52 21.86 -18.52
CA ILE A 254 -22.72 22.65 -18.80
C ILE A 254 -23.94 22.04 -18.09
N LYS A 255 -24.12 20.73 -18.19
CA LYS A 255 -25.20 20.01 -17.51
C LYS A 255 -25.12 20.20 -16.01
N LEU A 256 -23.94 20.00 -15.41
CA LEU A 256 -23.75 20.16 -13.96
C LEU A 256 -24.08 21.58 -13.49
N PHE A 257 -23.65 22.61 -14.23
CA PHE A 257 -24.01 24.00 -13.94
C PHE A 257 -25.53 24.23 -13.96
N ASN A 258 -26.23 23.69 -14.95
CA ASN A 258 -27.68 23.82 -15.06
C ASN A 258 -28.41 23.06 -13.94
N ASP A 259 -27.93 21.86 -13.59
CA ASP A 259 -28.49 21.04 -12.49
C ASP A 259 -28.33 21.74 -11.13
N HIS A 260 -27.19 22.40 -10.89
CA HIS A 260 -26.98 23.23 -9.71
C HIS A 260 -27.88 24.47 -9.73
N SER A 261 -28.02 25.15 -10.86
CA SER A 261 -28.95 26.29 -11.00
C SER A 261 -30.37 25.87 -10.62
N ALA A 262 -30.87 24.77 -11.21
CA ALA A 262 -32.19 24.22 -10.92
C ALA A 262 -32.34 23.78 -9.45
N THR A 263 -31.27 23.25 -8.85
CA THR A 263 -31.26 22.88 -7.44
C THR A 263 -31.44 24.10 -6.54
N VAL A 264 -30.71 25.18 -6.79
CA VAL A 264 -30.84 26.44 -6.03
C VAL A 264 -32.22 27.07 -6.27
N ASP A 265 -32.78 26.96 -7.47
CA ASP A 265 -34.08 27.56 -7.81
C ASP A 265 -35.27 26.80 -7.19
N ARG A 266 -35.09 25.53 -6.79
CA ARG A 266 -36.17 24.65 -6.31
C ARG A 266 -36.88 25.16 -5.04
N SER A 267 -36.18 25.85 -4.15
CA SER A 267 -36.77 26.38 -2.91
C SER A 267 -35.96 27.54 -2.34
N ALA A 268 -36.59 28.35 -1.47
CA ALA A 268 -35.90 29.46 -0.81
C ALA A 268 -34.71 29.01 0.07
N GLY A 269 -34.81 27.82 0.68
CA GLY A 269 -33.77 27.23 1.54
C GLY A 269 -32.79 26.29 0.84
N ALA A 270 -32.83 26.19 -0.49
CA ALA A 270 -31.93 25.32 -1.24
C ALA A 270 -30.46 25.76 -1.08
N LYS A 271 -29.55 24.79 -1.09
CA LYS A 271 -28.10 24.97 -0.94
C LYS A 271 -27.35 24.08 -1.91
N LEU A 272 -26.13 24.48 -2.25
CA LEU A 272 -25.12 23.63 -2.88
C LEU A 272 -24.12 23.19 -1.81
N SER A 273 -23.49 22.02 -2.02
CA SER A 273 -22.47 21.53 -1.09
C SER A 273 -21.27 22.48 -1.01
N ILE A 274 -20.75 22.62 0.21
CA ILE A 274 -19.48 23.29 0.52
C ILE A 274 -18.49 22.31 1.16
N VAL A 275 -18.86 21.02 1.22
CA VAL A 275 -18.04 19.96 1.80
C VAL A 275 -16.82 19.75 0.89
N ARG A 276 -15.65 19.61 1.52
CA ARG A 276 -14.40 19.33 0.82
C ARG A 276 -14.55 18.08 -0.07
N TYR A 277 -14.06 18.16 -1.30
CA TYR A 277 -14.14 17.13 -2.35
C TYR A 277 -15.50 17.02 -3.07
N GLU A 278 -16.58 17.60 -2.52
CA GLU A 278 -17.81 17.84 -3.28
C GLU A 278 -17.71 19.19 -3.99
N ASP A 279 -17.44 20.27 -3.23
CA ASP A 279 -17.12 21.62 -3.74
C ASP A 279 -18.11 22.18 -4.79
N ASP A 280 -19.40 21.77 -4.77
CA ASP A 280 -20.43 22.19 -5.74
C ASP A 280 -20.57 23.70 -5.89
N LEU A 281 -20.60 24.43 -4.77
CA LEU A 281 -20.69 25.91 -4.80
C LEU A 281 -19.46 26.52 -5.47
N ARG A 282 -18.26 25.97 -5.20
CA ARG A 282 -17.03 26.44 -5.81
C ARG A 282 -17.02 26.16 -7.30
N PHE A 283 -17.42 24.96 -7.73
CA PHE A 283 -17.58 24.63 -9.14
C PHE A 283 -18.52 25.63 -9.83
N TYR A 284 -19.71 25.85 -9.26
CA TYR A 284 -20.72 26.74 -9.80
C TYR A 284 -20.22 28.18 -9.97
N ALA A 285 -19.49 28.70 -8.98
CA ALA A 285 -18.88 30.04 -9.05
C ALA A 285 -17.76 30.11 -10.10
N ASN A 286 -16.86 29.12 -10.12
CA ASN A 286 -15.73 29.08 -11.06
C ASN A 286 -16.19 28.96 -12.51
N ALA A 287 -17.29 28.24 -12.77
CA ALA A 287 -17.85 28.10 -14.10
C ALA A 287 -18.11 29.45 -14.79
N LEU A 288 -18.37 30.53 -14.04
CA LEU A 288 -18.65 31.87 -14.59
C LEU A 288 -17.45 32.53 -15.29
N HIS A 289 -16.23 32.02 -15.08
CA HIS A 289 -15.00 32.52 -15.72
C HIS A 289 -14.71 31.90 -17.08
N TYR A 290 -15.38 30.80 -17.42
CA TYR A 290 -15.09 30.06 -18.63
C TYR A 290 -16.07 30.40 -19.76
N ASP A 291 -15.59 30.40 -21.00
CA ASP A 291 -16.40 30.73 -22.18
C ASP A 291 -17.51 29.72 -22.46
N TRP A 292 -17.36 28.48 -21.96
CA TRP A 292 -18.38 27.45 -22.06
C TRP A 292 -19.54 27.63 -21.08
N SER A 293 -19.42 28.55 -20.12
CA SER A 293 -20.46 28.81 -19.11
C SER A 293 -21.82 29.08 -19.77
N PRO A 294 -22.91 28.48 -19.28
CA PRO A 294 -24.26 28.83 -19.73
C PRO A 294 -24.62 30.30 -19.47
N ALA A 295 -24.01 30.93 -18.45
CA ALA A 295 -24.23 32.33 -18.10
C ALA A 295 -23.43 33.28 -19.01
N LYS A 296 -23.81 33.38 -20.28
CA LYS A 296 -23.06 34.16 -21.29
C LYS A 296 -23.37 35.65 -21.32
N THR A 297 -24.56 36.06 -20.89
CA THR A 297 -24.97 37.47 -20.90
C THR A 297 -24.83 38.09 -19.50
N PRO A 298 -24.73 39.43 -19.39
CA PRO A 298 -24.71 40.12 -18.10
C PRO A 298 -25.89 39.73 -17.19
N GLU A 299 -27.08 39.53 -17.77
CA GLU A 299 -28.31 39.16 -17.06
C GLU A 299 -28.22 37.74 -16.50
N LEU A 300 -27.74 36.78 -17.30
CA LEU A 300 -27.56 35.40 -16.86
C LEU A 300 -26.44 35.27 -15.81
N LYS A 301 -25.37 36.05 -15.94
CA LYS A 301 -24.31 36.13 -14.92
C LYS A 301 -24.84 36.71 -13.62
N LYS A 302 -25.64 37.78 -13.69
CA LYS A 302 -26.30 38.35 -12.52
C LYS A 302 -27.18 37.31 -11.82
N ALA A 303 -28.01 36.58 -12.56
CA ALA A 303 -28.84 35.52 -11.99
C ALA A 303 -28.02 34.41 -11.32
N ALA A 304 -26.88 34.01 -11.92
CA ALA A 304 -25.99 33.04 -11.30
C ALA A 304 -25.33 33.57 -10.01
N LEU A 305 -24.93 34.84 -9.98
CA LEU A 305 -24.41 35.50 -8.77
C LEU A 305 -25.45 35.57 -7.65
N GLU A 306 -26.70 35.89 -7.98
CA GLU A 306 -27.80 35.90 -7.02
C GLU A 306 -28.03 34.50 -6.40
N ARG A 307 -27.87 33.43 -7.19
CA ARG A 307 -27.91 32.05 -6.68
C ARG A 307 -26.73 31.76 -5.74
N ILE A 308 -25.52 32.22 -6.06
CA ILE A 308 -24.36 32.09 -5.19
C ILE A 308 -24.63 32.76 -3.84
N PHE A 309 -25.10 34.01 -3.85
CA PHE A 309 -25.46 34.73 -2.62
C PHE A 309 -26.55 34.02 -1.82
N LYS A 310 -27.60 33.53 -2.49
CA LYS A 310 -28.66 32.75 -1.84
C LYS A 310 -28.12 31.51 -1.13
N VAL A 311 -27.23 30.75 -1.77
CA VAL A 311 -26.64 29.55 -1.17
C VAL A 311 -25.81 29.92 0.07
N ILE A 312 -25.02 30.98 -0.03
CA ILE A 312 -24.20 31.48 1.08
C ILE A 312 -25.09 31.94 2.24
N ASP A 313 -26.10 32.75 1.98
CA ASP A 313 -27.06 33.22 2.99
C ASP A 313 -27.74 32.05 3.72
N ASN A 314 -28.10 31.00 2.98
CA ASN A 314 -28.71 29.81 3.56
C ASN A 314 -27.76 29.03 4.45
N HIS A 315 -26.49 28.88 4.05
CA HIS A 315 -25.47 28.31 4.93
C HIS A 315 -25.28 29.19 6.18
N VAL A 316 -25.20 30.51 6.03
CA VAL A 316 -25.02 31.46 7.15
C VAL A 316 -26.19 31.39 8.14
N LYS A 317 -27.43 31.25 7.66
CA LYS A 317 -28.60 31.03 8.52
C LYS A 317 -28.47 29.75 9.33
N ASP A 318 -28.03 28.66 8.72
CA ASP A 318 -27.80 27.39 9.44
C ASP A 318 -26.71 27.53 10.51
N TYR A 319 -25.63 28.25 10.20
CA TYR A 319 -24.58 28.55 11.16
C TYR A 319 -25.10 29.30 12.37
N TYR A 320 -25.88 30.38 12.18
CA TYR A 320 -26.46 31.12 13.29
C TYR A 320 -27.55 30.33 14.03
N GLY A 321 -28.24 29.40 13.34
CA GLY A 321 -29.17 28.45 13.96
C GLY A 321 -28.47 27.36 14.78
N ASN A 322 -27.24 26.99 14.41
CA ASN A 322 -26.42 26.01 15.13
C ASN A 322 -24.92 26.22 14.86
N THR A 323 -24.26 26.96 15.74
CA THR A 323 -22.84 27.31 15.62
C THR A 323 -21.89 26.12 15.69
N ARG A 324 -22.37 24.93 16.10
CA ARG A 324 -21.58 23.69 16.12
C ARG A 324 -21.43 23.03 14.75
N ILE A 325 -22.05 23.55 13.69
CA ILE A 325 -21.92 23.00 12.34
C ILE A 325 -20.47 23.14 11.79
N VAL A 326 -19.72 24.16 12.24
CA VAL A 326 -18.33 24.42 11.81
C VAL A 326 -17.34 23.36 12.28
N THR A 327 -17.67 22.58 13.32
CA THR A 327 -16.74 21.59 13.90
C THR A 327 -16.83 20.21 13.27
N ARG A 328 -17.80 19.97 12.37
CA ARG A 328 -17.96 18.68 11.67
C ARG A 328 -17.04 18.59 10.44
N GLY A 329 -15.73 18.64 10.67
CA GLY A 329 -14.71 18.47 9.62
C GLY A 329 -13.28 18.32 10.14
N GLY A 330 -13.09 18.13 11.45
CA GLY A 330 -11.76 18.04 12.06
C GLY A 330 -10.97 19.35 11.97
N HIS A 331 -9.64 19.25 11.80
CA HIS A 331 -8.67 20.36 11.88
C HIS A 331 -8.84 21.44 10.78
N GLN A 332 -9.78 21.27 9.84
CA GLN A 332 -10.06 22.15 8.70
C GLN A 332 -11.54 22.09 8.30
N GLY A 333 -12.45 22.60 9.15
CA GLY A 333 -13.89 22.54 8.90
C GLY A 333 -14.32 23.09 7.52
N ASP A 334 -15.46 22.60 7.01
CA ASP A 334 -16.07 22.93 5.71
C ASP A 334 -16.32 24.43 5.48
N TRP A 335 -16.23 25.20 6.56
CA TRP A 335 -16.38 26.64 6.62
C TRP A 335 -15.07 27.44 6.48
N GLY A 336 -13.93 26.75 6.32
CA GLY A 336 -12.70 27.34 5.80
C GLY A 336 -11.58 27.58 6.83
N GLY A 337 -10.76 26.57 7.06
CA GLY A 337 -9.33 26.85 7.23
C GLY A 337 -8.73 27.17 5.86
N TYR A 338 -8.08 28.34 5.68
CA TYR A 338 -7.57 28.86 4.39
C TYR A 338 -8.65 29.17 3.33
N TYR A 339 -9.69 29.95 3.69
CA TYR A 339 -10.80 30.44 2.84
C TYR A 339 -11.86 29.41 2.40
N GLY A 340 -11.55 28.13 2.21
CA GLY A 340 -12.54 27.07 1.92
C GLY A 340 -13.42 27.32 0.67
N ALA A 341 -14.35 26.40 0.36
CA ALA A 341 -15.20 26.52 -0.83
C ALA A 341 -16.08 27.78 -0.82
N LEU A 342 -16.54 28.18 0.37
CA LEU A 342 -17.38 29.37 0.57
C LEU A 342 -16.60 30.68 0.36
N GLY A 343 -15.41 30.81 0.94
CA GLY A 343 -14.57 32.01 0.77
C GLY A 343 -13.95 32.12 -0.63
N GLU A 344 -13.63 30.99 -1.27
CA GLU A 344 -13.21 30.98 -2.68
C GLU A 344 -14.35 31.43 -3.60
N ALA A 345 -15.58 30.93 -3.39
CA ALA A 345 -16.75 31.37 -4.17
C ALA A 345 -17.01 32.89 -4.05
N PHE A 346 -16.58 33.54 -2.96
CA PHE A 346 -16.60 35.00 -2.82
C PHE A 346 -15.50 35.72 -3.62
N CYS A 347 -14.29 35.16 -3.65
CA CYS A 347 -13.13 35.78 -4.29
C CYS A 347 -13.16 35.63 -5.82
N VAL A 348 -13.72 34.52 -6.29
CA VAL A 348 -13.74 34.10 -7.69
C VAL A 348 -14.45 35.14 -8.59
N PRO A 349 -15.69 35.62 -8.31
CA PRO A 349 -16.39 36.58 -9.18
C PRO A 349 -15.78 37.99 -9.30
N GLY A 350 -14.58 38.23 -8.76
CA GLY A 350 -13.87 39.51 -8.90
C GLY A 350 -14.27 40.58 -7.87
N PHE A 351 -15.11 40.25 -6.89
CA PHE A 351 -15.57 41.22 -5.88
C PHE A 351 -14.45 41.75 -4.97
N ALA A 352 -13.36 41.00 -4.80
CA ALA A 352 -12.27 41.35 -3.87
C ALA A 352 -10.99 41.89 -4.54
N ARG A 353 -10.87 41.87 -5.88
CA ARG A 353 -9.62 42.34 -6.54
C ARG A 353 -9.53 43.86 -6.67
N SER A 354 -10.65 44.59 -6.55
CA SER A 354 -10.67 46.05 -6.67
C SER A 354 -10.63 46.80 -5.33
N THR A 355 -11.05 46.19 -4.22
CA THR A 355 -11.17 46.88 -2.91
C THR A 355 -10.01 46.67 -1.96
N LEU A 356 -9.14 45.68 -2.17
CA LEU A 356 -7.98 45.42 -1.29
C LEU A 356 -6.65 46.03 -1.77
N TYR A 357 -6.59 46.63 -2.96
CA TYR A 357 -5.35 47.19 -3.53
C TYR A 357 -5.28 48.72 -3.59
N HIS A 358 -6.25 49.47 -3.04
CA HIS A 358 -6.23 50.96 -3.06
C HIS A 358 -6.14 51.63 -1.68
N GLY A 359 -5.93 50.88 -0.60
CA GLY A 359 -5.71 51.43 0.75
C GLY A 359 -4.26 51.80 1.10
N GLY A 360 -3.37 51.91 0.10
CA GLY A 360 -1.92 52.02 0.30
C GLY A 360 -1.28 53.20 -0.43
N ARG A 361 -1.82 54.41 -0.31
CA ARG A 361 -1.04 55.63 -0.59
C ARG A 361 -1.11 56.59 0.59
N ARG A 362 0.04 56.70 1.27
CA ARG A 362 0.38 57.77 2.20
C ARG A 362 0.15 59.13 1.52
N ARG A 363 -0.70 59.96 2.11
CA ARG A 363 -0.37 61.30 2.65
C ARG A 363 -1.57 61.85 3.39
#